data_AF-A0A7V6CW54-F1
#
_entry.id   AF-A0A7V6CW54-F1
#
_cell.length_a   1.000
_cell.length_b   1.000
_cell.length_c   1.000
_cell.angle_alpha   90.00
_cell.angle_beta   90.00
_cell.angle_gamma   90.00
#
_symmetry.space_group_name_H-M   'P 1'
#
loop_
_entity.id
_entity.type
_entity.pdbx_description
1 polymer ?
#
loop_
_entity_poly.entity_id
_entity_poly.type
_entity_poly.pdbx_seq_one_letter_code
_entity_poly.pdbx_strand_id
1 'polypeptide(L)' 'MSRQVPKFIDLKTVGKYDCVITMGCGAKGICPAGFLGVSDDWEITDPKGTGIEEFRSVRDLIRARVEELVRTMKEDR' A
#
# COMPACT_ATOMS: atom_id res chain seq x y z
N MET A 1 2.78 -6.73 -14.11
CA MET A 1 2.32 -5.32 -14.04
C MET A 1 2.41 -4.58 -15.38
N SER A 2 2.68 -5.22 -16.53
CA SER A 2 2.89 -4.54 -17.82
C SER A 2 1.67 -3.79 -18.39
N ARG A 3 0.47 -4.01 -17.84
CA ARG A 3 -0.77 -3.33 -18.23
C ARG A 3 -1.23 -2.26 -17.24
N GLN A 4 -0.45 -1.99 -16.19
CA GLN A 4 -0.78 -0.97 -15.19
C GLN A 4 0.07 0.29 -15.44
N VAL A 5 -0.53 1.46 -15.22
CA VAL A 5 0.10 2.77 -15.33
C VAL A 5 -0.16 3.60 -14.07
N PRO A 6 0.72 4.55 -13.72
CA PRO A 6 0.49 5.46 -12.60
C PRO A 6 -0.85 6.20 -12.74
N LYS A 7 -1.56 6.38 -11.63
CA LYS A 7 -2.85 7.08 -11.55
C LYS A 7 -2.84 8.03 -10.36
N PHE A 8 -3.51 9.16 -10.51
CA PHE A 8 -3.74 10.07 -9.38
C PHE A 8 -4.72 9.45 -8.39
N ILE A 9 -4.56 9.81 -7.12
CA ILE A 9 -5.44 9.39 -6.04
C ILE A 9 -6.64 10.33 -5.97
N ASP A 10 -7.86 9.79 -6.08
CA ASP A 10 -9.11 10.52 -5.82
C ASP A 10 -9.60 10.22 -4.40
N LEU A 11 -9.65 11.26 -3.56
CA LEU A 11 -10.05 11.16 -2.15
C LEU A 11 -11.47 10.62 -1.98
N LYS A 12 -12.40 10.87 -2.92
CA LYS A 12 -13.76 10.32 -2.84
C LYS A 12 -13.77 8.80 -3.01
N THR A 13 -12.89 8.30 -3.86
CA THR A 13 -12.72 6.86 -4.08
C THR A 13 -12.01 6.22 -2.89
N VAL A 14 -10.99 6.88 -2.33
CA VAL A 14 -10.29 6.42 -1.12
C VAL A 14 -11.24 6.22 0.06
N GLY A 15 -12.20 7.14 0.25
CA GLY A 15 -13.22 7.05 1.30
C GLY A 15 -14.09 5.78 1.26
N LYS A 16 -14.06 5.01 0.18
CA LYS A 16 -14.85 3.78 0.01
C LYS A 16 -14.06 2.49 0.26
N TYR A 17 -12.76 2.57 0.50
CA TYR A 17 -11.93 1.39 0.72
C TYR A 17 -11.99 0.94 2.17
N ASP A 18 -11.92 -0.37 2.39
CA ASP A 18 -11.83 -0.96 3.74
C ASP A 18 -10.46 -0.72 4.36
N CYS A 19 -9.42 -0.63 3.53
CA CYS A 19 -8.03 -0.42 3.95
C CYS A 19 -7.24 0.40 2.92
N VAL A 20 -6.35 1.26 3.40
CA VAL A 20 -5.41 2.06 2.61
C VAL A 20 -4.00 1.82 3.13
N ILE A 21 -3.10 1.37 2.26
CA ILE A 21 -1.71 1.09 2.59
C ILE A 21 -0.79 2.11 1.93
N THR A 22 0.09 2.74 2.71
CA THR A 22 1.19 3.57 2.21
C THR A 22 2.53 2.85 2.37
N MET A 23 3.50 3.14 1.51
CA MET A 23 4.81 2.48 1.49
C MET A 23 5.95 3.51 1.56
N GLY A 24 5.96 4.38 2.58
CA GLY A 24 7.15 5.18 2.91
C GLY A 24 7.35 6.55 2.25
N CYS A 25 6.38 7.13 1.51
CA CYS A 25 6.54 8.48 0.92
C CYS A 25 5.88 9.63 1.71
N GLY A 26 5.57 9.44 3.00
CA GLY A 26 4.95 10.52 3.79
C GLY A 26 3.52 10.85 3.35
N ALA A 27 2.82 9.91 2.71
CA ALA A 27 1.37 9.97 2.49
C ALA A 27 0.55 9.85 3.80
N LYS A 28 1.22 9.88 4.97
CA LYS A 28 0.62 10.12 6.28
C LYS A 28 -0.21 11.41 6.20
N GLY A 29 -1.52 11.27 6.02
CA GLY A 29 -2.46 12.40 5.88
C GLY A 29 -3.29 12.45 4.60
N ILE A 30 -3.12 11.52 3.65
CA ILE A 30 -4.08 11.32 2.53
C ILE A 30 -5.31 10.54 3.03
N CYS A 31 -5.86 11.00 4.16
CA CYS A 31 -7.03 10.45 4.79
C CYS A 31 -8.15 11.49 4.62
N PRO A 32 -9.10 11.28 3.69
CA PRO A 32 -10.24 12.17 3.55
C PRO A 32 -10.97 12.33 4.89
N ALA A 33 -11.52 13.51 5.16
CA ALA A 33 -12.39 13.71 6.32
C ALA A 33 -13.55 12.69 6.26
N GLY A 34 -13.56 11.72 7.17
CA GLY A 34 -14.56 10.64 7.24
C GLY A 34 -14.13 9.27 6.71
N PHE A 35 -12.84 9.03 6.41
CA PHE A 35 -12.37 7.65 6.19
C PHE A 35 -12.40 6.87 7.51
N LEU A 36 -13.18 5.78 7.53
CA LEU A 36 -13.39 4.91 8.68
C LEU A 36 -12.67 3.55 8.55
N GLY A 37 -12.01 3.33 7.42
CA GLY A 37 -11.24 2.10 7.16
C GLY A 37 -9.89 2.10 7.88
N VAL A 38 -9.16 1.00 7.72
CA VAL A 38 -7.80 0.86 8.26
C VAL A 38 -6.82 1.65 7.40
N SER A 39 -5.93 2.42 8.03
CA SER A 39 -4.81 3.08 7.34
C SER A 39 -3.51 2.60 7.97
N ASP A 40 -2.61 2.05 7.17
CA ASP A 40 -1.32 1.54 7.64
C ASP A 40 -0.16 2.03 6.74
N ASP A 41 0.99 2.29 7.36
CA ASP A 41 2.22 2.70 6.66
C ASP A 41 3.28 1.63 6.85
N TRP A 42 3.67 0.98 5.76
CA TRP A 42 4.67 -0.09 5.80
C TRP A 42 6.11 0.44 5.81
N GLU A 43 6.31 1.75 5.64
CA GLU A 43 7.63 2.41 5.72
C GLU A 43 8.70 1.73 4.84
N ILE A 44 8.29 1.18 3.70
CA ILE A 44 9.16 0.47 2.77
C ILE A 44 9.99 1.48 1.96
N THR A 45 11.31 1.31 1.97
CA THR A 45 12.24 2.17 1.22
C THR A 45 12.05 2.01 -0.30
N ASP A 46 12.04 3.14 -1.03
CA ASP A 46 12.00 3.12 -2.50
C ASP A 46 13.32 2.54 -3.06
N PRO A 47 13.28 1.40 -3.79
CA PRO A 47 14.48 0.81 -4.38
C PRO A 47 15.00 1.58 -5.60
N LYS A 48 14.40 2.69 -6.00
CA LYS A 48 14.84 3.48 -7.16
C LYS A 48 16.34 3.83 -7.07
N GLY A 49 17.06 3.59 -8.16
CA GLY A 49 18.50 3.87 -8.26
C GLY A 49 19.39 2.78 -7.67
N THR A 50 18.81 1.70 -7.13
CA THR A 50 19.54 0.52 -6.63
C THR A 50 19.60 -0.60 -7.68
N GLY A 51 20.28 -1.70 -7.34
CA GLY A 51 20.38 -2.89 -8.21
C GLY A 51 19.13 -3.78 -8.20
N ILE A 52 19.06 -4.71 -9.16
CA ILE A 52 17.89 -5.60 -9.33
C ILE A 52 17.56 -6.46 -8.10
N GLU A 53 18.57 -6.82 -7.29
CA GLU A 53 18.35 -7.62 -6.09
C GLU A 53 17.56 -6.85 -5.03
N GLU A 54 17.78 -5.55 -4.89
CA GLU A 54 17.03 -4.72 -3.95
C GLU A 54 15.55 -4.61 -4.35
N PHE A 55 15.29 -4.46 -5.66
CA PHE A 55 13.93 -4.51 -6.19
C PHE A 55 13.24 -5.85 -5.90
N ARG A 56 13.97 -6.97 -5.96
CA ARG A 56 13.43 -8.30 -5.64
C ARG A 56 13.13 -8.42 -4.15
N SER A 57 14.04 -7.97 -3.29
CA SER A 57 13.84 -7.92 -1.83
C SER A 57 12.61 -7.10 -1.45
N VAL A 58 12.47 -5.89 -1.99
CA VAL A 58 11.30 -5.03 -1.75
C VAL A 58 10.01 -5.68 -2.25
N ARG A 59 10.02 -6.27 -3.46
CA ARG A 59 8.85 -7.00 -3.99
C ARG A 59 8.44 -8.15 -3.08
N ASP A 60 9.40 -8.91 -2.57
CA ASP A 60 9.13 -10.10 -1.75
C ASP A 60 8.66 -9.70 -0.34
N LEU A 61 9.16 -8.60 0.21
CA LEU A 61 8.63 -7.97 1.42
C LEU A 61 7.17 -7.52 1.24
N ILE A 62 6.86 -6.81 0.15
CA ILE A 62 5.49 -6.38 -0.17
C ILE A 62 4.58 -7.60 -0.30
N ARG A 63 5.02 -8.67 -0.96
CA ARG A 63 4.24 -9.91 -1.08
C ARG A 63 3.88 -10.47 0.29
N ALA A 64 4.86 -10.64 1.18
CA ALA A 64 4.63 -11.20 2.51
C ALA A 64 3.62 -10.36 3.33
N ARG A 65 3.74 -9.02 3.27
CA ARG A 65 2.82 -8.10 3.96
C ARG A 65 1.39 -8.16 3.38
N VAL A 66 1.24 -8.23 2.06
CA VAL A 66 -0.07 -8.38 1.40
C VAL A 66 -0.71 -9.73 1.75
N GLU A 67 0.07 -10.81 1.76
CA GLU A 67 -0.43 -12.13 2.13
C GLU A 67 -0.95 -12.16 3.57
N GLU A 68 -0.24 -11.52 4.50
CA GLU A 68 -0.67 -11.38 5.89
C GLU A 68 -1.94 -10.53 6.00
N LEU A 69 -1.96 -9.36 5.35
CA LEU A 69 -3.13 -8.48 5.33
C LEU A 69 -4.39 -9.22 4.85
N VAL A 70 -4.28 -10.00 3.78
CA VAL A 70 -5.41 -10.78 3.24
C VAL A 70 -5.86 -11.88 4.20
N ARG A 71 -4.96 -12.46 5.00
CA ARG A 71 -5.34 -13.44 6.02
C ARG A 71 -6.13 -12.77 7.14
N THR A 72 -5.60 -11.70 7.72
CA THR A 72 -6.27 -10.95 8.79
C THR A 72 -7.66 -10.46 8.35
N MET A 73 -7.76 -9.88 7.15
CA MET A 73 -9.06 -9.41 6.62
C MET A 73 -10.09 -10.51 6.37
N LYS A 74 -9.66 -11.77 6.22
CA LYS A 74 -10.60 -12.91 6.09
C LYS A 74 -11.08 -13.42 7.45
N GLU A 75 -10.29 -13.24 8.49
CA GLU A 75 -10.62 -13.68 9.85
C GLU A 75 -11.58 -12.70 10.54
N ASP A 76 -11.55 -11.42 10.17
CA ASP A 76 -12.41 -10.37 10.70
C ASP A 76 -13.84 -10.33 10.06
N ARG A 77 -14.15 -11.23 9.12
CA ARG A 77 -15.45 -11.30 8.41
C ARG A 77 -16.27 -12.51 8.84
#